data_AF-A0A497TDR5-F1
#
_entry.id   AF-A0A497TDR5-F1
#
_cell.length_a   1.000
_cell.length_b   1.000
_cell.length_c   1.000
_cell.angle_alpha   90.00
_cell.angle_beta   90.00
_cell.angle_gamma   90.00
#
_symmetry.space_group_name_H-M   'P 1'
#
loop_
_entity.id
_entity.type
_entity.pdbx_description
1 polymer ?
#
loop_
_entity_poly.entity_id
_entity_poly.type
_entity_poly.pdbx_seq_one_letter_code
_entity_poly.pdbx_strand_id
1 'polypeptide(L)'
;NHPLAGKHLRYKVRLIREITNTQDKISAVLKHYGLDVRFKLKDNVLIFETKKDMNDVTKKFIEDLIKKWIKDIKEIKFEKAKDEKKENKN
;
A
#
# COMPACT_ATOMS: atom_id res chain seq x y z
N ASN A 1 3.31 6.82 35.33
CA ASN A 1 3.09 8.22 34.90
C ASN A 1 3.60 8.42 33.48
N HIS A 2 2.71 8.70 32.51
CA HIS A 2 3.12 9.09 31.16
C HIS A 2 3.66 10.54 31.18
N PRO A 3 4.75 10.88 30.47
CA PRO A 3 5.42 12.19 30.58
C PRO A 3 4.56 13.43 30.29
N LEU A 4 3.46 13.22 29.57
CA LEU A 4 2.51 14.25 29.15
C LEU A 4 1.19 14.24 29.94
N ALA A 5 1.03 13.36 30.94
CA ALA A 5 -0.18 13.31 31.75
C ALA A 5 -0.41 14.64 32.47
N GLY A 6 -1.61 15.21 32.33
CA GLY A 6 -2.00 16.48 32.95
C GLY A 6 -1.48 17.75 32.27
N LYS A 7 -0.83 17.67 31.10
CA LYS A 7 -0.32 18.84 30.36
C LYS A 7 -1.26 19.21 29.19
N HIS A 8 -1.39 20.52 28.93
CA HIS A 8 -2.06 21.01 27.72
C HIS A 8 -1.08 21.05 26.54
N LEU A 9 -1.50 20.47 25.41
CA LEU A 9 -0.71 20.43 24.18
C LEU A 9 -1.28 21.42 23.16
N ARG A 10 -0.40 22.14 22.45
CA ARG A 10 -0.75 22.98 21.30
C ARG A 10 0.11 22.55 20.11
N TYR A 11 -0.54 22.30 18.97
CA TYR A 11 0.13 21.92 17.73
C TYR A 11 -0.20 22.92 16.63
N LYS A 12 0.81 23.25 15.81
CA LYS A 12 0.60 23.95 14.54
C LYS A 12 0.60 22.91 13.43
N VAL A 13 -0.58 22.63 12.88
CA VAL A 13 -0.75 21.66 11.80
C VAL A 13 -0.84 22.41 10.47
N ARG A 14 -0.20 21.87 9.42
CA ARG A 14 -0.31 22.37 8.05
C ARG A 14 -0.67 21.22 7.13
N LEU A 15 -1.72 21.40 6.33
CA LEU A 15 -2.02 20.50 5.23
C LEU A 15 -0.99 20.73 4.11
N ILE A 16 -0.23 19.70 3.76
CA ILE A 16 0.83 19.79 2.74
C ILE A 16 0.27 19.53 1.35
N ARG A 17 -0.54 18.48 1.21
CA ARG A 17 -1.14 18.07 -0.06
C ARG A 17 -2.37 17.21 0.18
N GLU A 18 -3.29 17.24 -0.77
CA GLU A 18 -4.37 16.28 -0.89
C GLU A 18 -4.00 15.22 -1.95
N ILE A 19 -4.28 13.95 -1.67
CA ILE A 19 -4.00 12.85 -2.60
C ILE A 19 -5.31 12.39 -3.22
N THR A 20 -5.55 12.74 -4.48
CA THR A 20 -6.81 12.45 -5.18
C THR A 20 -6.72 11.18 -6.03
N ASN A 21 -5.58 10.97 -6.69
CA ASN A 21 -5.34 9.83 -7.57
C ASN A 21 -5.28 8.49 -6.80
N THR A 22 -6.01 7.47 -7.28
CA THR A 22 -6.07 6.13 -6.68
C THR A 22 -4.69 5.47 -6.55
N GLN A 23 -3.83 5.60 -7.55
CA GLN A 23 -2.47 5.03 -7.52
C GLN A 23 -1.62 5.64 -6.40
N ASP A 24 -1.70 6.96 -6.23
CA ASP A 24 -0.98 7.65 -5.16
C ASP A 24 -1.57 7.34 -3.78
N LYS A 25 -2.89 7.13 -3.69
CA LYS A 25 -3.53 6.66 -2.45
C LYS A 25 -3.00 5.29 -2.05
N ILE A 26 -2.94 4.34 -2.99
CA ILE A 26 -2.39 2.99 -2.73
C ILE A 26 -0.94 3.11 -2.24
N SER A 27 -0.12 3.88 -2.96
CA SER A 27 1.29 4.08 -2.60
C SER A 27 1.45 4.71 -1.21
N ALA A 28 0.67 5.74 -0.87
CA ALA A 28 0.73 6.40 0.43
C ALA A 28 0.31 5.47 1.57
N VAL A 29 -0.73 4.67 1.35
CA VAL A 29 -1.22 3.69 2.32
C VAL A 29 -0.17 2.60 2.55
N LEU A 30 0.39 2.00 1.50
CA LEU A 30 1.45 0.99 1.64
C LEU A 30 2.67 1.55 2.37
N LYS A 31 3.09 2.77 2.03
CA LYS A 31 4.21 3.45 2.67
C LYS A 31 3.95 3.75 4.15
N HIS A 32 2.74 4.16 4.51
CA HIS A 32 2.36 4.45 5.90
C HIS A 32 2.51 3.21 6.80
N TYR A 33 2.21 2.03 6.26
CA TYR A 33 2.35 0.75 6.96
C TYR A 33 3.72 0.07 6.73
N GLY A 34 4.65 0.72 6.04
CA GLY A 34 6.01 0.20 5.81
C GLY A 34 6.08 -0.99 4.85
N LEU A 35 5.10 -1.15 3.96
CA LEU A 35 5.03 -2.26 3.00
C LEU A 35 5.71 -1.87 1.68
N ASP A 36 6.87 -2.47 1.40
CA ASP A 36 7.58 -2.31 0.12
C ASP A 36 7.17 -3.43 -0.86
N VAL A 37 6.02 -3.25 -1.50
CA VAL A 37 5.47 -4.21 -2.46
C VAL A 37 5.21 -3.50 -3.79
N ARG A 38 5.64 -4.11 -4.89
CA ARG A 38 5.33 -3.63 -6.24
C ARG A 38 3.88 -3.92 -6.56
N PHE A 39 3.21 -2.98 -7.20
CA PHE A 39 1.83 -3.17 -7.61
C PHE A 39 1.56 -2.55 -8.99
N LYS A 40 0.55 -3.08 -9.67
CA LYS A 40 0.00 -2.57 -10.93
C LYS A 40 -1.49 -2.36 -10.75
N LEU A 41 -2.00 -1.23 -11.25
CA LEU A 41 -3.43 -0.95 -11.28
C LEU A 41 -3.89 -1.03 -12.74
N LYS A 42 -4.84 -1.92 -13.04
CA LYS A 42 -5.48 -2.05 -14.36
C LYS A 42 -6.98 -2.17 -14.18
N ASP A 43 -7.78 -1.29 -14.79
CA ASP A 43 -9.24 -1.36 -14.81
C ASP A 43 -9.89 -1.59 -13.42
N ASN A 44 -9.41 -0.88 -12.39
CA ASN A 44 -9.83 -1.01 -10.98
C ASN A 44 -9.47 -2.36 -10.31
N VAL A 45 -8.59 -3.14 -10.92
CA VAL A 45 -7.98 -4.34 -10.37
C VAL A 45 -6.56 -4.01 -9.93
N LEU A 46 -6.28 -4.22 -8.65
CA LEU A 46 -4.96 -4.04 -8.06
C LEU A 46 -4.21 -5.37 -8.06
N ILE A 47 -3.05 -5.42 -8.70
CA ILE A 47 -2.22 -6.61 -8.81
C ILE A 47 -0.93 -6.35 -8.03
N PHE A 48 -0.69 -7.10 -6.96
CA PHE A 48 0.56 -7.09 -6.21
C PHE A 48 1.55 -8.10 -6.79
N GLU A 49 2.75 -7.64 -7.11
CA GLU A 49 3.86 -8.48 -7.56
C GLU A 49 4.70 -8.91 -6.35
N THR A 50 4.62 -10.18 -5.98
CA THR A 50 5.38 -10.72 -4.85
C THR A 50 6.53 -11.61 -5.34
N LYS A 51 7.73 -11.43 -4.77
CA LYS A 51 8.90 -12.27 -5.09
C LYS A 51 8.84 -13.65 -4.43
N LYS A 52 8.14 -13.75 -3.31
CA LYS A 52 7.87 -15.00 -2.57
C LYS A 52 6.37 -15.14 -2.38
N ASP A 53 5.91 -16.37 -2.10
CA ASP A 53 4.54 -16.55 -1.62
C ASP A 53 4.38 -15.77 -0.32
N MET A 54 3.59 -14.71 -0.40
CA MET A 54 3.15 -13.97 0.77
C MET A 54 2.16 -14.87 1.52
N ASN A 55 2.29 -14.97 2.85
CA ASN A 55 1.36 -15.77 3.63
C ASN A 55 -0.07 -15.18 3.55
N ASP A 56 -1.07 -16.01 3.80
CA ASP A 56 -2.47 -15.60 3.62
C ASP A 56 -2.91 -14.54 4.62
N VAL A 57 -2.27 -14.51 5.81
CA VAL A 57 -2.50 -13.48 6.83
C VAL A 57 -2.10 -12.09 6.31
N THR A 58 -0.92 -11.96 5.70
CA THR A 58 -0.46 -10.69 5.15
C THR A 58 -1.26 -10.29 3.92
N LYS A 59 -1.64 -11.24 3.05
CA LYS A 59 -2.53 -10.95 1.91
C LYS A 59 -3.85 -10.38 2.37
N LYS A 60 -4.50 -11.04 3.34
CA LYS A 60 -5.79 -10.59 3.89
C LYS A 60 -5.67 -9.23 4.59
N PHE A 61 -4.60 -9.03 5.35
CA PHE A 61 -4.33 -7.74 5.98
C PHE A 61 -4.22 -6.61 4.95
N ILE A 62 -3.46 -6.81 3.87
CA ILE A 62 -3.34 -5.82 2.78
C ILE A 62 -4.69 -5.60 2.11
N GLU A 63 -5.43 -6.67 1.84
CA GLU A 63 -6.74 -6.59 1.20
C GLU A 63 -7.74 -5.76 2.00
N ASP A 64 -7.89 -6.06 3.30
CA ASP A 64 -8.77 -5.34 4.23
C ASP A 64 -8.36 -3.87 4.35
N LEU A 65 -7.06 -3.63 4.41
CA LEU A 65 -6.48 -2.30 4.55
C LEU A 65 -6.72 -1.46 3.29
N ILE A 66 -6.48 -1.99 2.11
CA ILE A 66 -6.74 -1.29 0.85
C ILE A 66 -8.24 -1.03 0.67
N LYS A 67 -9.10 -2.03 0.89
CA LYS A 67 -10.56 -1.88 0.76
C LYS A 67 -11.15 -0.85 1.73
N LYS A 68 -10.59 -0.76 2.94
CA LYS A 68 -11.02 0.22 3.96
C LYS A 68 -10.75 1.66 3.53
N TRP A 69 -9.59 1.91 2.93
CA TRP A 69 -9.14 3.26 2.60
C TRP A 69 -9.47 3.68 1.16
N ILE A 70 -9.61 2.72 0.24
CA ILE A 70 -9.71 2.96 -1.20
C ILE A 70 -10.86 2.11 -1.76
N LYS A 71 -12.05 2.72 -1.80
CA LYS A 71 -13.30 2.05 -2.21
C LYS A 71 -13.41 1.79 -3.71
N ASP A 72 -12.58 2.44 -4.51
CA ASP A 72 -12.65 2.38 -5.98
C ASP A 72 -12.07 1.07 -6.55
N ILE A 73 -11.33 0.31 -5.73
CA ILE A 73 -10.71 -0.95 -6.14
C ILE A 73 -11.73 -2.08 -5.96
N LYS A 74 -12.05 -2.75 -7.07
CA LYS A 74 -13.05 -3.85 -7.10
C LYS A 74 -12.43 -5.19 -6.73
N GLU A 75 -11.19 -5.42 -7.15
CA GLU A 75 -10.54 -6.72 -7.01
C GLU A 75 -9.04 -6.55 -6.70
N ILE A 76 -8.50 -7.40 -5.84
CA ILE A 76 -7.09 -7.43 -5.45
C ILE A 76 -6.53 -8.82 -5.77
N LYS A 77 -5.45 -8.87 -6.55
CA LYS A 77 -4.75 -10.10 -6.95
C LYS A 77 -3.32 -10.07 -6.46
N PHE A 78 -2.79 -11.25 -6.15
CA PHE A 78 -1.40 -11.44 -5.78
C PHE A 78 -0.77 -12.38 -6.81
N GLU A 79 0.15 -11.85 -7.61
CA GLU A 79 0.86 -12.62 -8.63
C GLU A 79 2.33 -12.76 -8.24
N LYS A 80 2.87 -13.96 -8.43
CA LYS A 80 4.32 -14.15 -8.34
C LYS A 80 4.96 -13.40 -9.50
N ALA A 81 5.89 -12.50 -9.19
CA ALA A 81 6.68 -11.85 -10.22
C ALA A 81 7.39 -12.94 -11.04
N LYS A 82 7.04 -13.10 -12.32
CA LYS A 82 7.84 -13.91 -13.23
C LYS A 82 9.17 -13.18 -13.36
N ASP A 83 10.26 -13.82 -12.95
CA ASP A 83 11.59 -13.33 -13.25
C ASP A 83 11.68 -13.10 -14.76
N GLU A 84 11.78 -11.84 -15.17
CA GLU A 84 12.15 -11.50 -16.53
C GLU A 84 13.55 -12.08 -16.77
N LYS A 85 13.62 -13.27 -17.39
CA LYS A 85 14.83 -13.73 -18.05
C LYS A 85 15.20 -12.69 -19.10
N LYS A 86 16.12 -11.78 -18.77
CA LYS A 86 16.86 -11.02 -19.77
C LYS A 86 17.90 -11.95 -20.40
N GLU A 87 17.46 -12.77 -21.33
CA GLU A 87 18.32 -13.24 -22.43
C GLU A 87 18.51 -12.04 -23.37
N ASN A 88 19.58 -11.25 -23.14
CA ASN A 88 20.15 -10.47 -24.22
C ASN A 88 21.28 -11.29 -24.83
N LYS A 89 20.93 -12.03 -25.89
CA LYS A 89 21.82 -12.40 -26.97
C LYS A 89 22.16 -11.12 -27.75
N ASN A 90 23.42 -10.73 -27.75
CA ASN A 90 24.24 -10.51 -28.96
C ASN A 90 25.65 -10.09 -28.57
#